data_AF-A0A174UAU6-F1
#
_entry.id   AF-A0A174UAU6-F1
#
_cell.length_a   1.000
_cell.length_b   1.000
_cell.length_c   1.000
_cell.angle_alpha   90.00
_cell.angle_beta   90.00
_cell.angle_gamma   90.00
#
_symmetry.space_group_name_H-M   'P 1'
#
loop_
_entity.id
_entity.type
_entity.pdbx_description
1 polymer ?
#
loop_
_entity_poly.entity_id
_entity_poly.type
_entity_poly.pdbx_seq_one_letter_code
_entity_poly.pdbx_strand_id
1 'polypeptide(L)' 'MNEKTIQIIPAPSNLMYAYDGGTAQPVACLALVELADGDREIRAMSLTNGEIFEEQPGAILFFD' A
#
# COMPACT_ATOMS: atom_id res chain seq x y z
N MET A 1 18.37 -3.87 9.80
CA MET A 1 18.43 -4.43 8.44
C MET A 1 17.37 -3.66 7.67
N ASN A 2 17.78 -2.79 6.75
CA ASN A 2 16.90 -1.73 6.25
C ASN A 2 16.14 -2.21 5.02
N GLU A 3 14.83 -2.35 5.15
CA GLU A 3 13.94 -2.35 4.00
C GLU A 3 14.07 -1.00 3.27
N LYS A 4 13.92 -1.01 1.94
CA LYS A 4 14.07 0.19 1.14
C LYS A 4 12.97 0.28 0.10
N THR A 5 12.21 1.37 0.14
CA THR A 5 11.34 1.75 -0.98
C THR A 5 12.19 2.14 -2.17
N ILE A 6 12.09 1.37 -3.25
CA ILE A 6 12.82 1.59 -4.50
C ILE A 6 12.01 2.49 -5.43
N GLN A 7 10.68 2.31 -5.45
CA GLN A 7 9.80 3.01 -6.36
C GLN A 7 8.41 3.20 -5.75
N ILE A 8 7.78 4.32 -6.08
CA ILE A 8 6.37 4.59 -5.80
C ILE A 8 5.66 4.75 -7.15
N ILE A 9 4.56 4.03 -7.35
CA ILE A 9 3.71 4.13 -8.53
C ILE A 9 2.29 4.50 -8.12
N PRO A 10 1.57 5.30 -8.92
CA PRO A 10 0.17 5.60 -8.64
C PRO A 10 -0.64 4.29 -8.64
N ALA A 11 -1.54 4.16 -7.68
CA ALA A 11 -2.45 3.03 -7.64
C ALA A 11 -3.49 3.15 -8.77
N PRO A 12 -4.01 2.03 -9.30
CA PRO A 12 -5.20 2.05 -10.14
C PRO A 12 -6.36 2.73 -9.40
N SER A 13 -7.17 3.51 -10.12
CA SER A 13 -8.24 4.32 -9.50
C SER A 13 -9.32 3.51 -8.81
N ASN A 14 -9.47 2.23 -9.15
CA ASN A 14 -10.43 1.31 -8.55
C ASN A 14 -9.79 0.29 -7.61
N LEU A 15 -8.50 0.44 -7.26
CA LEU A 15 -7.85 -0.40 -6.26
C LEU A 15 -8.21 0.10 -4.86
N MET A 16 -8.87 -0.76 -4.10
CA MET A 16 -9.39 -0.47 -2.76
C MET A 16 -8.71 -1.36 -1.71
N TYR A 17 -8.67 -0.88 -0.48
CA TYR A 17 -8.32 -1.67 0.69
C TYR A 17 -9.44 -1.63 1.73
N ALA A 18 -9.64 -2.73 2.44
CA ALA A 18 -10.53 -2.79 3.60
C ALA A 18 -9.95 -3.70 4.68
N TYR A 19 -10.28 -3.38 5.92
CA TYR A 19 -10.12 -4.29 7.06
C TYR A 19 -11.44 -5.01 7.31
N ASP A 20 -11.40 -6.19 7.93
CA ASP A 20 -12.61 -6.98 8.18
C ASP A 20 -13.67 -6.16 8.94
N GLY A 21 -14.89 -6.12 8.39
CA GLY A 21 -16.01 -5.31 8.89
C GLY A 21 -15.87 -3.78 8.70
N GLY A 22 -14.82 -3.30 8.04
CA GLY A 22 -14.56 -1.87 7.80
C GLY A 22 -15.08 -1.35 6.47
N THR A 23 -15.19 -0.02 6.35
CA THR A 23 -15.47 0.66 5.08
C THR A 23 -14.25 0.59 4.16
N ALA A 24 -14.46 0.22 2.90
CA ALA A 24 -13.42 0.22 1.89
C ALA A 24 -12.92 1.64 1.59
N GLN A 25 -11.61 1.79 1.41
CA GLN A 25 -10.94 3.06 1.13
C GLN A 25 -10.02 2.90 -0.08
N PRO A 26 -9.79 3.98 -0.86
CA PRO A 26 -8.92 3.91 -2.02
C PRO A 26 -7.47 3.76 -1.60
N VAL A 27 -6.73 2.91 -2.32
CA VAL A 27 -5.26 2.89 -2.25
C VAL A 27 -4.74 4.13 -2.97
N ALA A 28 -3.83 4.87 -2.35
CA ALA A 28 -3.29 6.09 -2.94
C ALA A 28 -2.12 5.79 -3.89
N CYS A 29 -1.22 4.90 -3.48
CA CYS A 29 -0.09 4.46 -4.30
C CYS A 29 0.37 3.05 -3.90
N LEU A 30 1.17 2.45 -4.79
CA LEU A 30 1.87 1.20 -4.52
C LEU A 30 3.36 1.49 -4.39
N ALA A 31 3.98 0.91 -3.37
CA ALA A 31 5.41 0.99 -3.14
C ALA A 31 6.07 -0.34 -3.51
N LEU A 32 7.10 -0.30 -4.36
CA LEU A 32 8.02 -1.43 -4.55
C LEU A 32 9.10 -1.33 -3.48
N VAL A 33 9.15 -2.34 -2.61
CA VAL A 33 10.07 -2.39 -1.46
C VAL A 33 11.04 -3.54 -1.63
N GLU A 34 12.34 -3.27 -1.46
CA GLU A 34 13.37 -4.30 -1.31
C GLU A 34 13.48 -4.66 0.17
N LEU A 35 13.33 -5.95 0.46
CA LEU A 35 13.47 -6.51 1.80
C LEU A 35 14.94 -6.74 2.15
N ALA A 36 15.18 -7.03 3.42
CA ALA A 36 16.51 -7.26 3.96
C ALA A 36 17.25 -8.47 3.36
N ASP A 37 16.52 -9.47 2.88
CA ASP A 37 17.03 -10.67 2.20
C ASP A 37 17.24 -10.46 0.69
N GLY A 38 16.90 -9.28 0.16
CA GLY A 38 16.99 -8.94 -1.25
C GLY A 38 15.73 -9.27 -2.05
N ASP A 39 14.70 -9.86 -1.42
CA ASP A 39 13.41 -10.07 -2.06
C ASP A 39 12.67 -8.75 -2.25
N ARG A 40 11.65 -8.77 -3.11
CA ARG A 40 10.88 -7.58 -3.47
C ARG A 40 9.40 -7.82 -3.30
N GLU A 41 8.73 -6.84 -2.70
CA GLU A 41 7.29 -6.87 -2.48
C GLU A 41 6.65 -5.57 -2.94
N ILE A 42 5.36 -5.67 -3.28
CA ILE A 42 4.50 -4.52 -3.55
C ILE A 42 3.65 -4.28 -2.31
N ARG A 43 3.71 -3.06 -1.76
CA ARG A 43 2.94 -2.65 -0.59
C ARG A 43 1.94 -1.57 -0.97
N ALA A 44 0.69 -1.72 -0.52
CA ALA A 44 -0.35 -0.72 -0.70
C ALA A 44 -0.24 0.37 0.36
N MET A 45 -0.28 1.62 -0.09
CA MET A 45 -0.18 2.80 0.75
C MET A 45 -1.46 3.61 0.66
N SER A 46 -1.96 4.08 1.79
CA SER A 46 -3.09 5.02 1.88
C SER A 46 -2.61 6.41 2.29
N LEU A 47 -3.49 7.40 2.23
CA LEU A 47 -3.24 8.76 2.68
C LEU A 47 -3.92 9.01 4.03
N THR A 48 -3.14 9.18 5.09
CA THR A 48 -3.62 9.64 6.38
C THR A 48 -3.68 11.16 6.39
N ASN A 49 -4.87 11.70 6.68
CA ASN A 49 -5.19 13.14 6.66
C ASN A 49 -4.87 13.85 5.32
N GLY A 50 -4.71 13.11 4.22
CA GLY A 50 -4.34 13.68 2.92
C GLY A 50 -2.88 14.11 2.79
N GLU A 51 -2.03 13.81 3.78
CA GLU A 51 -0.65 14.34 3.84
C GLU A 51 0.41 13.23 3.95
N ILE A 52 0.11 12.13 4.65
CA ILE A 52 1.10 11.11 4.99
C ILE A 52 0.74 9.80 4.29
N PHE A 53 1.70 9.23 3.57
CA PHE A 53 1.56 7.88 3.03
C PHE A 53 1.87 6.84 4.09
N GLU A 54 0.90 5.97 4.39
CA GLU A 54 1.03 4.91 5.37
C GLU A 54 0.71 3.55 4.76
N GLU A 55 1.55 2.56 5.06
CA GLU A 55 1.33 1.17 4.66
C GLU A 55 0.04 0.64 5.30
N GLN A 56 -0.70 -0.21 4.58
CA GLN A 56 -1.91 -0.87 5.07
C GLN A 56 -1.69 -2.37 5.31
N PRO A 57 -0.93 -2.77 6.35
CA PRO A 57 -0.61 -4.17 6.60
C PRO A 57 -1.86 -4.95 7.04
N GLY A 58 -2.07 -6.12 6.46
CA GLY A 58 -3.19 -6.99 6.79
C GLY A 58 -4.54 -6.54 6.21
N ALA A 59 -4.58 -5.45 5.42
CA ALA A 59 -5.76 -5.08 4.68
C ALA A 59 -6.00 -6.04 3.51
N ILE A 60 -7.27 -6.29 3.19
CA ILE A 60 -7.67 -6.99 1.98
C ILE A 60 -7.66 -5.99 0.84
N LEU A 61 -6.88 -6.28 -0.21
CA LEU A 61 -6.85 -5.50 -1.44
C LEU A 61 -7.79 -6.12 -2.48
N PHE A 62 -8.59 -5.27 -3.12
CA PHE A 62 -9.51 -5.71 -4.17
C PHE A 62 -9.81 -4.56 -5.13
N PHE A 63 -10.39 -4.91 -6.28
CA PHE A 63 -10.88 -3.94 -7.24
C PHE A 63 -12.38 -3.75 -7.07
N ASP A 64 -12.82 -2.49 -7.02
CA ASP A 64 -14.20 -2.06 -7.27
C ASP A 64 -14.62 -2.41 -8.71
#